data_AF-A0A2K5RB17-F1
#
_entry.id   AF-A0A2K5RB17-F1
#
_cell.length_a   1.000
_cell.length_b   1.000
_cell.length_c   1.000
_cell.angle_alpha   90.00
_cell.angle_beta   90.00
_cell.angle_gamma   90.00
#
_symmetry.space_group_name_H-M   'P 1'
#
loop_
_entity.id
_entity.type
_entity.pdbx_description
1 polymer ?
#
loop_
_entity_poly.entity_id
_entity_poly.type
_entity_poly.pdbx_seq_one_letter_code
_entity_poly.pdbx_strand_id
1 'polypeptide(L)' 'MSDNDDIEVESDEEQPRFQSAADKRAHHNALERKRRDHIKDSFHSLRDSVPSLQGEKVSFLRKLINLPPVFPYEHV' A
#
# COMPACT_ATOMS: atom_id res chain seq x y z
N MET A 1 8.38 -21.99 -16.68
CA MET A 1 8.70 -20.63 -17.18
C MET A 1 7.95 -19.70 -16.25
N SER A 2 8.65 -18.88 -15.47
CA SER A 2 8.00 -17.94 -14.55
C SER A 2 7.81 -16.66 -15.33
N ASP A 3 6.55 -16.27 -15.52
CA ASP A 3 6.14 -15.03 -16.15
C ASP A 3 6.69 -13.88 -15.31
N ASN A 4 7.88 -13.45 -15.68
CA ASN A 4 8.41 -12.17 -15.31
C ASN A 4 7.60 -11.19 -16.15
N ASP A 5 6.41 -10.82 -15.67
CA ASP A 5 5.67 -9.69 -16.20
C ASP A 5 6.61 -8.50 -16.06
N ASP A 6 7.28 -8.19 -17.17
CA ASP A 6 7.92 -6.92 -17.41
C ASP A 6 6.92 -5.89 -16.95
N ILE A 7 7.24 -5.23 -15.84
CA ILE A 7 6.56 -4.00 -15.50
C ILE A 7 7.08 -3.01 -16.54
N GLU A 8 6.44 -3.04 -17.71
CA GLU A 8 6.41 -1.95 -18.65
C GLU A 8 6.02 -0.75 -17.78
N VAL A 9 7.02 -0.01 -17.33
CA VAL A 9 6.82 1.36 -16.87
C VAL A 9 6.53 2.09 -18.17
N GLU A 10 5.32 1.91 -18.67
CA GLU A 10 4.67 2.80 -19.60
C GLU A 10 4.62 4.12 -18.84
N SER A 11 5.73 4.85 -18.94
CA SER A 11 5.82 6.24 -18.52
C SER A 11 4.86 6.91 -19.47
N ASP A 12 3.61 6.99 -19.01
CA ASP A 12 2.45 7.53 -19.69
C ASP A 12 2.81 8.93 -20.23
N GLU A 13 3.39 8.93 -21.43
CA GLU A 13 3.81 10.08 -22.23
C GLU A 13 2.60 10.80 -22.84
N GLU A 14 1.39 10.56 -22.30
CA GLU A 14 0.19 11.35 -22.57
C GLU A 14 -0.57 11.73 -21.30
N GLN A 15 0.15 12.11 -20.24
CA GLN A 15 -0.49 12.83 -19.13
C GLN A 15 -0.92 14.23 -19.62
N PRO A 16 -2.22 14.61 -19.58
CA PRO A 16 -2.64 15.96 -19.89
C PRO A 16 -1.83 16.94 -19.02
N ARG A 17 -1.12 17.87 -19.67
CA ARG A 17 -0.17 18.84 -19.07
C ARG A 17 -0.72 19.69 -17.92
N PHE A 18 -1.96 19.49 -17.52
CA PHE A 18 -2.72 20.27 -16.54
C PHE A 18 -3.25 19.47 -15.34
N GLN A 19 -2.71 18.28 -15.04
CA GLN A 19 -3.00 17.65 -13.74
C GLN A 19 -2.33 18.46 -12.63
N SER A 20 -3.13 18.98 -11.70
CA SER A 20 -2.64 19.77 -10.58
C SER A 20 -1.71 18.93 -9.70
N ALA A 21 -0.82 19.57 -8.94
CA ALA A 21 0.01 18.85 -7.97
C ALA A 21 -0.84 18.07 -6.94
N ALA A 22 -2.07 18.51 -6.70
CA ALA A 22 -3.04 17.81 -5.85
C ALA A 22 -3.53 16.51 -6.50
N ASP A 23 -3.83 16.51 -7.80
CA ASP A 23 -4.30 15.31 -8.52
C ASP A 23 -3.19 14.24 -8.58
N LYS A 24 -1.95 14.66 -8.84
CA LYS A 24 -0.78 13.76 -8.80
C LYS A 24 -0.60 13.12 -7.42
N ARG A 25 -0.74 13.91 -6.35
CA ARG A 25 -0.65 13.42 -4.97
C ARG A 25 -1.80 12.48 -4.61
N ALA A 26 -3.01 12.79 -5.06
CA ALA A 26 -4.19 11.96 -4.83
C ALA A 26 -4.04 10.59 -5.53
N HIS A 27 -3.59 10.59 -6.79
CA HIS A 27 -3.32 9.37 -7.54
C HIS A 27 -2.23 8.51 -6.87
N HIS A 28 -1.11 9.12 -6.48
CA HIS A 28 -0.04 8.44 -5.76
C HIS A 28 -0.55 7.80 -4.45
N ASN A 29 -1.32 8.55 -3.66
CA ASN A 29 -1.93 8.04 -2.42
C ASN A 29 -2.89 6.88 -2.66
N ALA A 30 -3.62 6.88 -3.78
CA ALA A 30 -4.50 5.79 -4.18
C ALA A 30 -3.69 4.53 -4.52
N LEU A 31 -2.66 4.66 -5.35
CA LEU A 31 -1.81 3.54 -5.75
C LEU A 31 -1.11 2.90 -4.54
N GLU A 32 -0.60 3.73 -3.63
CA GLU A 32 0.05 3.24 -2.42
C GLU A 32 -0.94 2.52 -1.48
N ARG A 33 -2.22 2.93 -1.42
CA ARG A 33 -3.25 2.15 -0.70
C ARG A 33 -3.39 0.74 -1.29
N LYS A 34 -3.53 0.63 -2.62
CA LYS A 34 -3.62 -0.66 -3.32
C LYS A 34 -2.40 -1.53 -3.03
N ARG A 35 -1.19 -0.96 -3.08
CA ARG A 35 0.06 -1.66 -2.76
C ARG A 35 0.07 -2.18 -1.32
N ARG A 36 -0.35 -1.35 -0.35
CA ARG A 36 -0.43 -1.75 1.07
C ARG A 36 -1.43 -2.85 1.31
N ASP A 37 -2.59 -2.82 0.65
CA ASP A 37 -3.58 -3.90 0.79
C ASP A 37 -3.05 -5.21 0.23
N HIS A 38 -2.38 -5.19 -0.93
CA HIS A 38 -1.76 -6.39 -1.47
C HIS A 38 -0.66 -6.98 -0.55
N ILE A 39 0.17 -6.12 0.07
CA ILE A 39 1.16 -6.56 1.06
C ILE A 39 0.49 -7.16 2.30
N LYS A 40 -0.59 -6.52 2.77
CA LYS A 40 -1.35 -7.00 3.92
C LYS A 40 -1.91 -8.39 3.65
N ASP A 41 -2.50 -8.62 2.48
CA ASP A 41 -3.08 -9.91 2.12
C ASP A 41 -2.01 -11.00 2.00
N SER A 42 -0.86 -10.65 1.38
CA SER A 42 0.30 -11.53 1.30
C SER A 42 0.85 -11.89 2.69
N PHE A 43 0.92 -10.91 3.59
CA PHE A 43 1.42 -11.11 4.96
C PHE A 43 0.49 -12.03 5.77
N HIS A 44 -0.83 -11.86 5.63
CA HIS A 44 -1.80 -12.75 6.28
C HIS A 44 -1.69 -14.17 5.74
N SER A 45 -1.61 -14.33 4.41
CA SER A 45 -1.46 -15.63 3.76
C SER A 45 -0.18 -16.36 4.22
N LEU A 46 0.92 -15.62 4.34
CA LEU A 46 2.19 -16.16 4.84
C LEU A 46 2.11 -16.55 6.32
N ARG A 47 1.49 -15.72 7.15
CA ARG A 47 1.31 -16.00 8.58
C ARG A 47 0.49 -17.26 8.81
N ASP A 48 -0.59 -17.45 8.05
CA ASP A 48 -1.45 -18.62 8.17
C ASP A 48 -0.75 -19.90 7.70
N SER A 49 0.21 -19.77 6.77
CA SER A 49 1.08 -20.86 6.33
C SER A 49 2.16 -21.24 7.36
N VAL A 50 2.34 -20.45 8.43
CA VAL A 50 3.33 -20.70 9.49
C VAL A 50 2.64 -20.80 10.87
N PRO A 51 2.11 -22.00 11.23
CA PRO A 51 1.36 -22.22 12.47
C PRO A 51 2.14 -21.90 13.75
N SER A 52 3.48 -21.98 13.73
CA SER A 52 4.32 -21.71 14.91
C SER A 52 4.32 -20.24 15.35
N LEU A 53 3.95 -19.30 14.46
CA LEU A 53 3.94 -17.85 14.72
C LEU A 53 2.60 -17.34 15.27
N GLN A 54 1.61 -18.21 15.47
CA GLN A 54 0.30 -17.82 16.01
C GLN A 54 0.36 -17.36 17.48
N GLY A 55 1.45 -17.62 18.21
CA GLY A 55 1.60 -17.31 19.64
C GLY A 55 2.52 -16.13 20.01
N GLU A 56 3.39 -15.63 19.12
CA GLU A 56 4.36 -14.60 19.48
C GLU A 56 3.83 -13.17 19.24
N LYS A 57 3.40 -12.55 20.34
CA LYS A 57 3.16 -11.12 20.62
C LYS A 57 3.38 -10.09 19.48
N VAL A 58 2.51 -10.09 18.47
CA VAL A 58 2.37 -8.99 17.47
C VAL A 58 1.49 -7.84 18.00
N SER A 59 1.38 -7.67 19.32
CA SER A 59 0.40 -6.77 19.94
C SER A 59 0.63 -5.30 19.61
N PHE A 60 1.89 -4.87 19.49
CA PHE A 60 2.24 -3.48 19.16
C PHE A 60 1.94 -3.15 17.69
N LEU A 61 2.39 -3.99 16.76
CA LEU A 61 2.10 -3.85 15.33
C LEU A 61 0.60 -3.93 15.05
N ARG A 62 -0.12 -4.87 15.66
CA ARG A 62 -1.58 -4.97 15.52
C ARG A 62 -2.29 -3.71 16.01
N LYS A 63 -1.84 -3.09 17.10
CA LYS A 63 -2.41 -1.83 17.60
C LYS A 63 -2.15 -0.66 16.65
N LEU A 64 -0.98 -0.60 16.02
CA LEU A 64 -0.66 0.42 15.01
C LEU A 64 -1.45 0.25 13.71
N ILE A 65 -1.72 -0.98 13.28
CA ILE A 65 -2.48 -1.26 12.05
C ILE A 65 -3.97 -0.95 12.22
N ASN A 66 -4.52 -1.09 13.43
CA ASN A 66 -5.94 -0.86 13.73
C ASN A 66 -6.27 0.57 14.17
N LEU A 67 -5.27 1.44 14.38
CA LEU A 67 -5.53 2.84 14.72
C LEU A 67 -5.78 3.62 13.42
N PRO A 68 -6.86 4.40 13.31
CA PRO A 68 -7.06 5.25 12.14
C PRO A 68 -5.88 6.24 12.04
N PRO A 69 -5.36 6.49 10.82
CA PRO A 69 -4.30 7.47 10.63
C PRO A 69 -4.82 8.83 11.10
N VAL A 70 -4.24 9.35 12.18
CA VAL A 70 -4.45 10.73 12.61
C VAL A 70 -3.77 11.60 11.56
N PHE A 71 -4.53 12.00 10.54
CA PHE A 71 -4.13 13.05 9.63
C PHE A 71 -4.39 14.39 10.35
N PRO A 72 -3.36 15.14 10.77
CA PRO A 72 -3.58 16.54 11.12
C PRO A 72 -3.95 17.27 9.84
N TYR A 73 -5.24 17.55 9.69
CA TYR A 73 -5.75 18.52 8.73
C TYR A 73 -5.34 19.91 9.23
N GLU A 74 -4.19 20.41 8.79
CA GLU A 74 -3.90 21.85 8.82
C GLU A 74 -4.18 22.38 7.42
N HIS A 75 -5.29 23.13 7.29
CA HIS A 75 -5.54 23.99 6.15
C HIS A 75 -5.00 25.38 6.50
N VAL A 76 -3.84 25.71 5.95
CA VAL A 76 -3.37 27.09 5.78
C VAL A 76 -2.86 27.25 4.35
#